data_AF-A0A2L2N478-F1
#
_entry.id   AF-A0A2L2N478-F1
#
_cell.length_a   1.000
_cell.length_b   1.000
_cell.length_c   1.000
_cell.angle_alpha   90.00
_cell.angle_beta   90.00
_cell.angle_gamma   90.00
#
_symmetry.space_group_name_H-M   'P 1'
#
loop_
_entity.id
_entity.type
_entity.pdbx_description
1 polymer ?
#
loop_
_entity_poly.entity_id
_entity_poly.type
_entity_poly.pdbx_seq_one_letter_code
_entity_poly.pdbx_strand_id
1 'polypeptide(L)' 'MIKPKNVYRGHSMEKVGHGKRAVFKTTINEKEWSAMTEINVKTAIDTWIDEGIEP' A
#
# COMPACT_ATOMS: atom_id res chain seq x y z
N MET A 1 9.67 -10.51 19.22
CA MET A 1 10.13 -9.95 17.93
C MET A 1 9.02 -10.09 16.90
N ILE A 2 8.34 -9.00 16.55
CA ILE A 2 7.36 -9.00 15.46
C ILE A 2 8.18 -8.95 14.17
N LYS A 3 8.18 -10.04 13.40
CA LYS A 3 8.83 -10.04 12.08
C LYS A 3 8.15 -8.96 11.24
N PRO A 4 8.89 -8.11 10.51
CA PRO A 4 8.29 -7.16 9.58
C PRO A 4 7.41 -7.96 8.61
N LYS A 5 6.11 -7.63 8.56
CA LYS A 5 5.24 -8.19 7.54
C LYS A 5 5.80 -7.71 6.20
N ASN A 6 6.12 -8.62 5.30
CA ASN A 6 6.48 -8.29 3.93
C ASN A 6 5.21 -7.79 3.24
N VAL A 7 4.90 -6.51 3.41
CA VAL A 7 3.76 -5.83 2.79
C VAL A 7 4.26 -4.74 1.87
N TYR A 8 3.69 -4.69 0.67
CA TYR A 8 3.90 -3.61 -0.30
C TYR A 8 2.61 -2.79 -0.36
N ARG A 9 2.69 -1.54 0.11
CA ARG A 9 1.52 -0.62 0.17
C ARG A 9 0.30 -1.26 0.85
N GLY A 10 0.52 -2.01 1.94
CA GLY A 10 -0.53 -2.71 2.67
C GLY A 10 -0.92 -4.08 2.12
N HIS A 11 -0.45 -4.47 0.93
CA HIS A 11 -0.72 -5.79 0.35
C HIS A 11 0.37 -6.80 0.72
N SER A 12 -0.03 -7.98 1.20
CA SER A 12 0.89 -9.07 1.55
C SER A 12 1.67 -9.54 0.32
N MET A 13 2.99 -9.61 0.45
CA MET A 13 3.88 -10.15 -0.56
C MET A 13 4.33 -11.57 -0.21
N GLU A 14 4.35 -12.43 -1.21
CA GLU A 14 4.86 -13.78 -1.14
C GLU A 14 6.22 -13.87 -1.82
N LYS A 15 7.17 -14.59 -1.22
CA LYS A 15 8.46 -14.86 -1.85
C LYS A 15 8.28 -16.01 -2.85
N VAL A 16 8.49 -15.73 -4.13
CA VAL A 16 8.30 -16.71 -5.21
C VAL A 16 9.61 -17.22 -5.81
N GLY A 17 10.74 -16.56 -5.51
CA GLY A 17 12.05 -16.94 -6.04
C GLY A 17 12.81 -17.92 -5.14
N HIS A 18 13.34 -19.00 -5.72
CA HIS A 18 14.36 -19.87 -5.13
C HIS A 18 15.70 -19.64 -5.83
N GLY A 19 16.69 -19.07 -5.14
CA GLY A 19 18.03 -18.78 -5.67
C GLY A 19 18.73 -17.59 -5.02
N LYS A 20 19.80 -17.06 -5.66
CA LYS A 20 20.56 -15.87 -5.20
C LYS A 20 19.78 -14.55 -5.29
N ARG A 21 18.71 -14.48 -6.08
CA ARG A 21 17.82 -13.30 -6.18
C ARG A 21 16.55 -13.52 -5.36
N ALA A 22 16.25 -12.58 -4.49
CA ALA A 22 14.97 -12.52 -3.81
C ALA A 22 13.93 -11.89 -4.75
N VAL A 23 12.92 -12.67 -5.13
CA VAL A 23 11.78 -12.20 -5.93
C VAL A 23 10.52 -12.33 -5.08
N PHE A 24 9.74 -11.25 -5.02
CA PHE A 24 8.48 -11.18 -4.31
C PHE A 24 7.35 -10.90 -5.28
N LYS A 25 6.18 -11.50 -5.03
CA LYS A 25 4.95 -11.31 -5.78
C LYS A 25 3.87 -10.82 -4.83
N THR A 26 3.05 -9.90 -5.30
CA THR A 26 1.80 -9.52 -4.64
C THR A 26 0.69 -9.53 -5.68
N THR A 27 -0.53 -9.79 -5.25
CA THR A 27 -1.74 -9.66 -6.07
C THR A 27 -2.50 -8.46 -5.54
N ILE A 28 -2.75 -7.48 -6.40
CA ILE A 28 -3.51 -6.27 -6.06
C ILE A 28 -4.83 -6.36 -6.79
N ASN A 29 -5.94 -6.34 -6.05
CA ASN A 29 -7.25 -6.19 -6.64
C ASN A 29 -7.43 -4.74 -7.05
N GLU A 30 -7.59 -4.50 -8.35
CA GLU A 30 -7.70 -3.15 -8.92
C GLU A 30 -8.86 -2.35 -8.31
N LYS A 31 -10.02 -2.98 -8.07
CA LYS A 31 -11.18 -2.28 -7.51
C LYS A 31 -10.94 -1.84 -6.07
N GLU A 32 -10.41 -2.73 -5.25
CA GLU A 32 -10.10 -2.43 -3.83
C GLU A 32 -9.00 -1.38 -3.74
N TRP A 33 -7.98 -1.48 -4.60
CA TRP A 33 -6.87 -0.54 -4.64
C TRP A 33 -7.31 0.86 -5.09
N SER A 34 -8.14 0.95 -6.13
CA SER A 34 -8.69 2.22 -6.60
C SER A 34 -9.59 2.86 -5.54
N ALA A 35 -10.46 2.09 -4.88
CA ALA A 35 -11.31 2.59 -3.80
C ALA A 35 -10.48 3.11 -2.61
N MET A 36 -9.45 2.37 -2.19
CA MET A 36 -8.55 2.81 -1.11
C MET A 36 -7.78 4.08 -1.50
N THR A 37 -7.31 4.16 -2.74
CA THR A 37 -6.58 5.34 -3.24
C THR A 37 -7.50 6.56 -3.28
N GLU A 38 -8.72 6.40 -3.76
CA GLU A 38 -9.73 7.47 -3.80
C GLU A 38 -10.04 7.99 -2.39
N ILE A 39 -10.23 7.10 -1.41
CA ILE A 39 -10.45 7.48 -0.01
C ILE A 39 -9.25 8.27 0.51
N ASN A 40 -8.02 7.77 0.31
CA ASN A 40 -6.81 8.44 0.81
C ASN A 40 -6.62 9.83 0.19
N VAL A 41 -6.88 9.98 -1.11
CA VAL A 41 -6.80 11.28 -1.79
C VAL A 41 -7.86 12.22 -1.25
N LYS A 42 -9.10 11.75 -1.07
CA LYS A 42 -10.17 12.55 -0.51
C LYS A 42 -9.83 13.01 0.91
N THR A 43 -9.34 12.12 1.77
CA THR A 43 -8.92 12.48 3.12
C THR A 43 -7.78 13.49 3.12
N ALA A 44 -6.79 13.34 2.25
CA ALA A 44 -5.69 14.31 2.15
C ALA A 44 -6.20 15.70 1.70
N ILE A 45 -7.15 15.74 0.76
CA ILE A 45 -7.80 16.99 0.34
C ILE A 45 -8.60 17.60 1.49
N ASP A 46 -9.42 16.80 2.18
CA ASP A 46 -10.23 17.26 3.31
C ASP A 46 -9.32 17.82 4.43
N THR A 47 -8.22 17.13 4.77
CA THR A 47 -7.22 17.62 5.74
C THR A 47 -6.54 18.91 5.26
N TRP A 48 -6.26 19.04 3.97
CA TRP A 48 -5.70 20.29 3.44
C TRP A 48 -6.68 21.46 3.56
N ILE A 49 -7.96 21.21 3.28
CA ILE A 49 -9.02 22.23 3.39
C ILE A 49 -9.24 22.62 4.86
N ASP A 50 -9.34 21.64 5.75
CA ASP A 50 -9.73 21.86 7.15
C ASP A 50 -8.57 22.36 8.01
N GLU A 51 -7.36 21.87 7.77
CA GLU A 51 -6.18 22.13 8.61
C GLU A 51 -5.10 22.97 7.91
N GLY A 52 -5.23 23.22 6.60
CA GLY A 52 -4.24 23.97 5.82
C GLY A 52 -2.93 23.19 5.57
N ILE A 53 -2.91 21.89 5.82
CA ILE A 53 -1.74 21.02 5.63
C ILE A 53 -1.72 20.55 4.18
N GLU A 54 -0.72 20.98 3.40
CA GLU A 54 -0.59 20.53 2.01
C GLU A 54 -0.39 19.00 1.92
N PRO A 55 -1.03 18.32 0.94
CA PRO A 55 -0.95 16.87 0.73
C PRO A 55 0.44 16.32 0.41
#